data_AF-A0A8S3W6G1-F1
#
_entry.id   AF-A0A8S3W6G1-F1
#
_cell.length_a   1.000
_cell.length_b   1.000
_cell.length_c   1.000
_cell.angle_alpha   90.00
_cell.angle_beta   90.00
_cell.angle_gamma   90.00
#
_symmetry.space_group_name_H-M   'P 1'
#
loop_
_entity.id
_entity.type
_entity.pdbx_description
1 polymer ?
#
loop_
_entity_poly.entity_id
_entity_poly.type
_entity_poly.pdbx_seq_one_letter_code
_entity_poly.pdbx_strand_id
1 'polypeptide(L)'
;MSIWLWGENWRCAVAWQCFIRFLSMFHSELTVNSLAHAYGYKPYNKNIVPRENRFVATCTFGEGWHNYHHAFPFDYKAAEHFDTFNLCTTFINIFKRIGWAYDLREATPEMINGIAKRLGDGTPLHFPMPIQSEN
;
A
#
# COMPACT_ATOMS: atom_id res chain seq x y z
N MET A 1 -20.59 -11.45 -18.77
CA MET A 1 -20.27 -12.68 -18.01
C MET A 1 -21.35 -12.98 -16.97
N SER A 2 -21.66 -12.06 -16.05
CA SER A 2 -22.69 -12.26 -14.99
C SER A 2 -24.09 -12.68 -15.49
N ILE A 3 -24.56 -12.08 -16.58
CA ILE A 3 -25.85 -12.42 -17.22
C ILE A 3 -25.92 -13.91 -17.59
N TRP A 4 -24.82 -14.46 -18.10
CA TRP A 4 -24.76 -15.83 -18.59
C TRP A 4 -24.46 -16.87 -17.49
N LEU A 5 -23.72 -16.48 -16.44
CA LEU A 5 -23.30 -17.40 -15.38
C LEU A 5 -24.38 -17.65 -14.32
N TRP A 6 -25.16 -16.63 -13.95
CA TRP A 6 -26.18 -16.74 -12.90
C TRP A 6 -27.47 -15.97 -13.21
N GLY A 7 -27.70 -15.62 -14.48
CA GLY A 7 -28.97 -15.02 -14.92
C GLY A 7 -29.20 -13.57 -14.49
N GLU A 8 -28.13 -12.82 -14.21
CA GLU A 8 -28.21 -11.41 -13.79
C GLU A 8 -28.98 -10.55 -14.81
N ASN A 9 -29.83 -9.63 -14.33
CA ASN A 9 -30.49 -8.68 -15.21
C ASN A 9 -29.46 -7.79 -15.94
N TRP A 10 -29.58 -7.63 -17.25
CA TRP A 10 -28.58 -6.90 -18.04
C TRP A 10 -28.38 -5.44 -17.61
N ARG A 11 -29.43 -4.76 -17.12
CA ARG A 11 -29.33 -3.39 -16.60
C ARG A 11 -28.54 -3.36 -15.29
N CYS A 12 -28.82 -4.30 -14.40
CA CYS A 12 -28.07 -4.47 -13.15
C CYS A 12 -26.61 -4.80 -13.44
N ALA A 13 -26.35 -5.70 -14.39
CA ALA A 13 -24.99 -6.06 -14.80
C ALA A 13 -24.20 -4.84 -15.31
N VAL A 14 -24.79 -4.02 -16.18
CA VAL A 14 -24.14 -2.80 -16.68
C VAL A 14 -23.94 -1.78 -15.56
N ALA A 15 -24.95 -1.52 -14.74
CA ALA A 15 -24.86 -0.58 -13.62
C ALA A 15 -23.74 -0.97 -12.65
N TRP A 16 -23.70 -2.22 -12.21
CA TRP A 16 -22.71 -2.71 -11.25
C TRP A 16 -21.31 -2.85 -11.83
N GLN A 17 -21.17 -3.55 -12.96
CA GLN A 17 -19.85 -3.93 -13.49
C GLN A 17 -19.14 -2.80 -14.24
N CYS A 18 -19.90 -1.96 -14.93
CA CYS A 18 -19.35 -0.88 -15.75
C CYS A 18 -19.29 0.45 -15.02
N PHE A 19 -20.32 0.81 -14.25
CA PHE A 19 -20.37 2.12 -13.61
C PHE A 19 -19.92 2.07 -12.16
N ILE A 20 -20.63 1.35 -11.30
CA ILE A 20 -20.36 1.35 -9.86
C ILE A 20 -18.94 0.84 -9.60
N ARG A 21 -18.59 -0.34 -10.10
CA ARG A 21 -17.24 -0.91 -9.92
C ARG A 21 -16.15 0.02 -10.46
N PHE A 22 -16.30 0.52 -11.68
CA PHE A 22 -15.29 1.39 -12.30
C PHE A 22 -15.13 2.69 -11.52
N LEU A 23 -16.24 3.36 -11.19
CA LEU A 23 -16.20 4.62 -10.44
C LEU A 23 -15.64 4.39 -9.04
N SER A 24 -16.05 3.33 -8.33
CA SER A 24 -15.52 3.03 -7.00
C SER A 24 -14.01 2.77 -7.03
N MET A 25 -13.51 1.98 -7.99
CA MET A 25 -12.07 1.79 -8.19
C MET A 25 -11.41 3.12 -8.53
N PHE A 26 -11.87 3.81 -9.57
CA PHE A 26 -11.26 5.07 -10.01
C PHE A 26 -11.15 6.11 -8.87
N HIS A 27 -12.20 6.29 -8.06
CA HIS A 27 -12.16 7.19 -6.92
C HIS A 27 -11.23 6.71 -5.80
N SER A 28 -11.16 5.39 -5.55
CA SER A 28 -10.25 4.82 -4.57
C SER A 28 -8.80 5.15 -4.95
N GLU A 29 -8.42 4.98 -6.21
CA GLU A 29 -7.08 5.28 -6.71
C GLU A 29 -6.77 6.78 -6.66
N LEU A 30 -7.76 7.64 -6.97
CA LEU A 30 -7.59 9.10 -6.81
C LEU A 30 -7.33 9.50 -5.35
N THR A 31 -7.79 8.73 -4.36
CA THR A 31 -7.49 9.04 -2.94
C THR A 31 -6.00 8.95 -2.62
N VAL A 32 -5.23 8.12 -3.32
CA VAL A 32 -3.77 8.05 -3.15
C VAL A 32 -3.12 9.38 -3.53
N ASN A 33 -3.51 9.95 -4.67
CA ASN A 33 -2.95 11.21 -5.15
C ASN A 33 -3.48 12.45 -4.42
N SER A 34 -4.60 12.31 -3.71
CA SER A 34 -5.25 13.43 -2.99
C SER A 34 -5.12 13.29 -1.49
N LEU A 35 -5.87 12.37 -0.87
CA LEU A 35 -5.90 12.21 0.58
C LEU A 35 -4.53 11.83 1.15
N ALA A 36 -3.75 10.94 0.52
CA ALA A 36 -2.41 10.61 1.02
C ALA A 36 -1.38 11.74 0.78
N HIS A 37 -1.72 12.77 -0.01
CA HIS A 37 -0.92 13.98 -0.19
C HIS A 37 -1.46 15.18 0.58
N ALA A 38 -2.58 15.04 1.29
CA ALA A 38 -3.19 16.10 2.09
C ALA A 38 -3.19 15.78 3.59
N TYR A 39 -3.50 14.53 3.97
CA TYR A 39 -3.78 14.11 5.34
C TYR A 39 -3.02 12.84 5.71
N GLY A 40 -2.42 12.83 6.90
CA GLY A 40 -1.66 11.69 7.42
C GLY A 40 -0.37 12.10 8.13
N TYR A 41 0.50 11.12 8.35
CA TYR A 41 1.78 11.28 9.05
C TYR A 41 2.98 11.16 8.09
N LYS A 42 4.16 11.66 8.48
CA LYS A 42 5.40 11.56 7.66
C LYS A 42 6.57 10.95 8.46
N PRO A 43 6.44 9.69 8.90
CA PRO A 43 7.45 9.05 9.75
C PRO A 43 8.81 8.83 9.06
N TYR A 44 8.87 8.75 7.72
CA TYR A 44 10.12 8.45 6.98
C TYR A 44 10.77 9.70 6.42
N ASN A 45 9.98 10.61 5.82
CA ASN A 45 10.50 11.83 5.25
C ASN A 45 9.48 12.97 5.36
N LYS A 46 9.72 13.90 6.27
CA LYS A 46 8.85 15.08 6.49
C LYS A 46 8.96 16.14 5.40
N ASN A 47 10.04 16.12 4.63
CA ASN A 47 10.35 17.14 3.62
C ASN A 47 9.61 16.90 2.29
N ILE A 48 9.03 15.72 2.10
CA ILE A 48 8.20 15.39 0.93
C ILE A 48 6.71 15.54 1.25
N VAL A 49 5.87 15.72 0.24
CA VAL A 49 4.41 15.87 0.39
C VAL A 49 3.68 14.57 0.81
N PRO A 50 4.00 13.38 0.26
CA PRO A 50 3.37 12.11 0.60
C PRO A 50 3.30 11.82 2.10
N ARG A 51 2.18 11.26 2.55
CA ARG A 51 1.88 10.92 3.95
C ARG A 51 1.37 9.48 4.05
N GLU A 52 1.63 8.86 5.21
CA GLU A 52 0.98 7.61 5.61
C GLU A 52 -0.48 7.89 5.96
N ASN A 53 -1.40 7.17 5.32
CA ASN A 53 -2.83 7.29 5.57
C ASN A 53 -3.51 5.91 5.60
N ARG A 54 -3.85 5.43 6.80
CA ARG A 54 -4.48 4.12 7.01
C ARG A 54 -5.84 3.95 6.34
N PHE A 55 -6.62 5.03 6.23
CA PHE A 55 -7.90 4.99 5.52
C PHE A 55 -7.67 4.74 4.03
N VAL A 56 -6.75 5.49 3.42
CA VAL A 56 -6.35 5.28 2.02
C VAL A 56 -5.80 3.87 1.84
N ALA A 57 -4.94 3.38 2.74
CA ALA A 57 -4.36 2.04 2.66
C ALA A 57 -5.44 0.95 2.66
N THR A 58 -6.51 1.13 3.45
CA THR A 58 -7.64 0.19 3.49
C THR A 58 -8.45 0.24 2.19
N CYS A 59 -8.76 1.43 1.66
CA CYS A 59 -9.53 1.60 0.43
C CYS A 59 -8.79 1.12 -0.83
N THR A 60 -7.46 1.16 -0.79
CA THR A 60 -6.59 0.89 -1.95
C THR A 60 -5.78 -0.40 -1.79
N PHE A 61 -6.12 -1.21 -0.79
CA PHE A 61 -5.49 -2.50 -0.53
C PHE A 61 -3.97 -2.47 -0.31
N GLY A 62 -3.43 -1.34 0.17
CA GLY A 62 -2.03 -1.22 0.60
C GLY A 62 -1.33 0.07 0.16
N GLU A 63 -1.89 0.82 -0.79
CA GLU A 63 -1.20 1.96 -1.44
C GLU A 63 -1.20 3.26 -0.60
N GLY A 64 -1.81 3.25 0.59
CA GLY A 64 -1.88 4.41 1.49
C GLY A 64 -0.63 4.64 2.34
N TRP A 65 0.34 3.72 2.31
CA TRP A 65 1.64 3.87 2.98
C TRP A 65 2.60 4.72 2.13
N HIS A 66 2.13 5.92 1.78
CA HIS A 66 2.67 6.70 0.68
C HIS A 66 3.94 7.47 1.07
N ASN A 67 4.16 7.80 2.35
CA ASN A 67 5.43 8.38 2.79
C ASN A 67 6.55 7.34 2.71
N TYR A 68 6.26 6.09 3.07
CA TYR A 68 7.19 4.96 2.95
C TYR A 68 7.49 4.69 1.48
N HIS A 69 6.46 4.54 0.64
CA HIS A 69 6.61 4.25 -0.78
C HIS A 69 7.53 5.27 -1.48
N HIS A 70 7.39 6.56 -1.15
CA HIS A 70 8.26 7.59 -1.71
C HIS A 70 9.67 7.64 -1.08
N ALA A 71 9.83 7.18 0.16
CA ALA A 71 11.14 7.05 0.79
C ALA A 71 11.92 5.83 0.27
N PHE A 72 11.22 4.74 -0.06
CA PHE A 72 11.75 3.45 -0.48
C PHE A 72 11.06 2.94 -1.75
N PRO A 73 11.21 3.62 -2.90
CA PRO A 73 10.46 3.29 -4.12
C PRO A 73 10.83 1.93 -4.74
N PHE A 74 11.94 1.33 -4.32
CA PHE A 74 12.38 0.00 -4.76
C PHE A 74 11.81 -1.13 -3.91
N ASP A 75 11.20 -0.84 -2.75
CA ASP A 75 10.65 -1.87 -1.87
C ASP A 75 9.38 -2.45 -2.48
N TYR A 76 9.38 -3.75 -2.74
CA TYR A 76 8.27 -4.45 -3.39
C TYR A 76 6.95 -4.38 -2.58
N LYS A 77 7.05 -4.16 -1.26
CA LYS A 77 5.88 -4.10 -0.38
C LYS A 77 5.19 -2.75 -0.45
N ALA A 78 5.89 -1.70 -0.89
CA ALA A 78 5.46 -0.31 -0.77
C ALA A 78 5.02 0.12 0.64
N ALA A 79 5.43 -0.63 1.68
CA ALA A 79 5.05 -0.44 3.06
C ALA A 79 6.13 -0.98 4.00
N GLU A 80 6.20 -0.45 5.22
CA GLU A 80 7.18 -0.84 6.25
C GLU A 80 7.14 -2.35 6.55
N HIS A 81 5.95 -2.91 6.76
CA HIS A 81 5.79 -4.31 7.09
C HIS A 81 4.55 -4.94 6.43
N PHE A 82 4.46 -6.27 6.53
CA PHE A 82 3.29 -7.05 6.18
C PHE A 82 2.13 -6.68 7.11
N ASP A 83 1.31 -5.72 6.69
CA ASP A 83 0.07 -5.39 7.36
C ASP A 83 -1.11 -6.10 6.68
N THR A 84 -2.11 -6.49 7.45
CA THR A 84 -3.45 -6.90 7.00
C THR A 84 -4.07 -5.96 5.96
N PHE A 85 -3.65 -4.69 5.91
CA PHE A 85 -4.13 -3.72 4.93
C PHE A 85 -3.35 -3.74 3.60
N ASN A 86 -2.32 -4.58 3.43
CA ASN A 86 -1.51 -4.68 2.21
C ASN A 86 -1.76 -6.01 1.47
N LEU A 87 -2.89 -6.10 0.76
CA LEU A 87 -3.24 -7.29 -0.01
C LEU A 87 -2.34 -7.46 -1.24
N CYS A 88 -1.82 -6.37 -1.81
CA CYS A 88 -0.86 -6.40 -2.93
C CYS A 88 0.39 -7.22 -2.55
N THR A 89 0.98 -6.94 -1.39
CA THR A 89 2.13 -7.69 -0.87
C THR A 89 1.79 -9.14 -0.59
N THR A 90 0.59 -9.40 -0.04
CA THR A 90 0.10 -10.77 0.18
C THR A 90 0.01 -11.55 -1.12
N PHE A 91 -0.53 -10.93 -2.17
CA PHE A 91 -0.62 -11.52 -3.50
C PHE A 91 0.76 -11.82 -4.07
N ILE A 92 1.71 -10.87 -4.03
CA ILE A 92 3.09 -11.10 -4.48
C ILE A 92 3.75 -12.24 -3.70
N ASN A 93 3.53 -12.31 -2.38
CA ASN A 93 4.08 -13.38 -1.55
C ASN A 93 3.52 -14.77 -1.90
N ILE A 94 2.27 -14.87 -2.37
CA ILE A 94 1.74 -16.13 -2.92
C ILE A 94 2.51 -16.54 -4.16
N PHE A 95 2.76 -15.60 -5.08
CA PHE A 95 3.52 -15.85 -6.30
C PHE A 95 4.99 -16.18 -6.02
N LYS A 96 5.56 -15.57 -4.97
CA LYS A 96 6.89 -15.94 -4.44
C LYS A 96 6.94 -17.40 -4.00
N ARG A 97 5.91 -17.86 -3.26
CA ARG A 97 5.85 -19.25 -2.74
C ARG A 97 5.76 -20.30 -3.84
N ILE A 98 5.08 -20.00 -4.94
CA ILE A 98 4.98 -20.91 -6.10
C ILE A 98 6.11 -20.71 -7.12
N GLY A 99 7.09 -19.85 -6.82
CA GLY A 99 8.27 -19.60 -7.67
C GLY A 99 8.03 -18.72 -8.89
N TRP A 100 6.89 -18.03 -8.97
CA TRP A 100 6.56 -17.12 -10.10
C TRP A 100 7.09 -15.69 -9.90
N ALA A 101 7.30 -15.28 -8.65
CA ALA A 101 7.96 -14.02 -8.31
C ALA A 101 9.28 -14.30 -7.60
N TYR A 102 10.34 -13.63 -8.03
CA TYR A 102 11.70 -13.75 -7.51
C TYR A 102 12.37 -12.36 -7.48
N ASP A 103 13.56 -12.28 -6.87
CA ASP A 103 14.35 -11.04 -6.73
C ASP A 103 13.60 -9.84 -6.13
N LEU A 104 12.69 -10.12 -5.21
CA LEU A 104 11.95 -9.09 -4.48
C LEU A 104 12.90 -8.29 -3.59
N ARG A 105 12.95 -6.98 -3.82
CA ARG A 105 13.80 -6.05 -3.06
C ARG A 105 13.02 -5.47 -1.90
N GLU A 106 13.63 -5.47 -0.72
CA GLU A 106 13.04 -4.98 0.53
C GLU A 106 14.04 -4.06 1.23
N ALA A 107 13.55 -2.99 1.85
CA ALA A 107 14.39 -2.12 2.65
C ALA A 107 14.79 -2.82 3.96
N THR A 108 16.08 -2.75 4.33
CA THR A 108 16.53 -3.34 5.59
C THR A 108 16.01 -2.53 6.80
N PRO A 109 15.76 -3.17 7.95
CA PRO A 109 15.37 -2.49 9.19
C PRO A 109 16.28 -1.32 9.56
N GLU A 110 17.59 -1.47 9.38
CA GLU A 110 18.61 -0.47 9.71
C GLU A 110 18.47 0.76 8.80
N MET A 111 18.17 0.54 7.52
CA MET A 111 17.96 1.61 6.56
C MET A 111 16.65 2.35 6.84
N ILE A 112 15.57 1.63 7.16
CA ILE A 112 14.28 2.21 7.55
C ILE A 112 14.44 3.07 8.80
N ASN A 113 15.00 2.51 9.88
CA ASN A 113 15.23 3.20 11.14
C ASN A 113 16.19 4.41 10.95
N GLY A 114 17.23 4.26 10.13
CA GLY A 114 18.18 5.33 9.82
C GLY A 114 17.53 6.51 9.09
N ILE A 115 16.68 6.24 8.09
CA ILE A 115 15.93 7.28 7.39
C ILE A 115 14.89 7.93 8.30
N ALA A 116 14.10 7.14 9.03
CA ALA A 116 13.10 7.67 9.95
C ALA A 116 13.73 8.58 11.02
N LYS A 117 14.87 8.18 11.59
CA LYS A 117 15.61 9.01 12.55
C LYS A 117 16.16 10.31 11.95
N ARG A 118 16.61 10.26 10.68
CA ARG A 118 17.25 11.40 10.01
C ARG A 118 16.25 12.39 9.41
N LEU A 119 15.18 11.90 8.79
CA LEU A 119 14.28 12.66 7.95
C LEU A 119 12.82 12.62 8.41
N GLY A 120 12.46 11.74 9.34
CA GLY A 120 11.12 11.61 9.88
C GLY A 120 10.62 12.83 10.65
N ASP A 121 9.31 12.93 10.78
CA ASP A 121 8.62 13.92 11.59
C ASP A 121 8.56 13.58 13.10
N GLY A 122 9.07 12.42 13.49
CA GLY A 122 9.06 11.93 14.87
C GLY A 122 7.78 11.16 15.25
N THR A 123 6.86 10.97 14.31
CA THR A 123 5.74 10.03 14.49
C THR A 123 6.31 8.63 14.73
N PRO A 124 5.83 7.89 15.75
CA PRO A 124 6.25 6.52 15.98
C PRO A 124 6.05 5.68 14.72
N LEU A 125 7.08 4.90 14.39
CA LEU A 125 6.95 3.86 13.36
C LEU A 125 5.83 2.90 13.78
N HIS A 126 5.03 2.47 12.81
CA HIS A 126 3.87 1.63 13.09
C HIS A 126 4.29 0.31 13.73
N PHE A 127 5.50 -0.17 13.40
CA PHE A 127 6.13 -1.30 14.06
C PHE A 127 7.63 -1.02 14.21
N PRO A 128 8.17 -0.80 15.42
CA PRO A 128 9.61 -0.68 15.60
C PRO A 128 10.24 -2.00 15.15
N MET A 129 10.92 -1.97 14.00
CA MET A 129 11.59 -3.16 13.49
C MET A 129 12.64 -3.58 14.53
N PRO A 130 12.62 -4.84 15.01
CA PRO A 130 13.64 -5.31 15.92
C PRO A 130 14.99 -5.12 15.23
N ILE A 131 15.89 -4.37 15.88
CA ILE A 131 17.28 -4.28 15.46
C ILE A 131 17.76 -5.73 15.47
N GLN A 132 18.13 -6.28 14.32
CA GLN A 132 18.81 -7.58 14.32
C GLN A 132 20.09 -7.36 15.11
N SER A 133 20.14 -7.90 16.34
CA SER A 133 21.38 -7.97 17.09
C SER A 133 22.34 -8.80 16.25
N GLU A 134 23.42 -8.18 15.77
CA GLU A 134 24.55 -8.88 15.17
C GLU A 134 24.96 -10.03 16.11
N ASN A 135 24.95 -11.26 15.59
CA ASN A 135 25.71 -12.38 16.14
C ASN A 135 27.03 -12.48 15.37
#